data_AF-A0A8T4YRM4-F1
#
_entry.id   AF-A0A8T4YRM4-F1
#
_cell.length_a   1.000
_cell.length_b   1.000
_cell.length_c   1.000
_cell.angle_alpha   90.00
_cell.angle_beta   90.00
_cell.angle_gamma   90.00
#
_symmetry.space_group_name_H-M   'P 1'
#
loop_
_entity.id
_entity.type
_entity.pdbx_description
1 polymer ?
#
loop_
_entity_poly.entity_id
_entity_poly.type
_entity_poly.pdbx_seq_one_letter_code
_entity_poly.pdbx_strand_id
1 'polypeptide(L)' 'DMEEFARRLEEVFPKMVRYIPEARVITVLERIRVTERGVEGTGPIADRVRSIFDKFVEEWKEKQKASA' A
#
# COMPACT_ATOMS: atom_id res chain seq x y z
N ASP A 1 4.24 -8.24 0.29
CA ASP A 1 2.98 -8.75 0.87
C ASP A 1 2.02 -7.57 1.06
N MET A 2 0.74 -7.70 0.70
CA MET A 2 -0.25 -6.64 0.89
C MET A 2 -0.57 -6.40 2.38
N GLU A 3 -0.48 -7.42 3.23
CA GLU A 3 -0.68 -7.27 4.67
C GLU A 3 0.46 -6.45 5.30
N GLU A 4 1.71 -6.72 4.91
CA GLU A 4 2.87 -5.94 5.33
C GLU A 4 2.74 -4.47 4.88
N PHE A 5 2.28 -4.25 3.65
CA PHE A 5 2.02 -2.90 3.15
C PHE A 5 0.90 -2.19 3.92
N ALA A 6 -0.17 -2.90 4.28
CA ALA A 6 -1.26 -2.35 5.09
C ALA A 6 -0.77 -1.90 6.47
N ARG A 7 0.07 -2.70 7.14
CA ARG A 7 0.68 -2.32 8.44
C ARG A 7 1.54 -1.07 8.32
N ARG A 8 2.36 -0.97 7.27
CA ARG A 8 3.19 0.21 7.00
C ARG A 8 2.35 1.46 6.71
N LEU A 9 1.22 1.31 6.01
CA LEU A 9 0.28 2.40 5.82
C LEU A 9 -0.39 2.81 7.14
N GLU A 10 -0.73 1.88 8.02
CA GLU A 10 -1.38 2.16 9.32
C GLU A 10 -0.46 2.95 10.27
N GLU A 11 0.86 2.74 10.20
CA GLU A 11 1.85 3.55 10.94
C GLU A 11 1.85 5.02 10.50
N VAL A 12 1.58 5.28 9.22
CA VAL A 12 1.56 6.64 8.63
C VAL A 12 0.17 7.27 8.74
N PHE A 13 -0.87 6.46 8.59
CA PHE A 13 -2.28 6.86 8.55
C PHE A 13 -3.09 6.09 9.60
N PRO A 14 -2.89 6.36 10.89
CA PRO A 14 -3.50 5.58 11.96
C PRO A 14 -5.02 5.69 11.93
N LYS A 15 -5.71 4.55 12.10
CA LYS A 15 -7.17 4.39 12.07
C LYS A 15 -7.82 4.77 10.74
N MET A 16 -7.03 4.94 9.68
CA MET A 16 -7.50 5.33 8.37
C MET A 16 -7.27 4.23 7.32
N VAL A 17 -6.62 3.13 7.68
CA VAL A 17 -6.33 2.01 6.78
C VAL A 17 -7.23 0.83 7.09
N ARG A 18 -7.80 0.25 6.05
CA ARG A 18 -8.54 -1.01 6.12
C ARG A 18 -8.02 -1.96 5.07
N TYR A 19 -7.56 -3.13 5.48
CA TYR A 19 -7.20 -4.22 4.59
C TYR A 19 -8.38 -5.18 4.43
N ILE A 20 -8.66 -5.58 3.20
CA ILE A 20 -9.67 -6.55 2.81
C ILE A 20 -8.91 -7.76 2.22
N PRO A 21 -8.56 -8.76 3.06
CA PRO A 21 -7.72 -9.88 2.65
C PRO A 21 -8.30 -10.68 1.47
N GLU A 22 -9.61 -10.85 1.45
CA GLU A 22 -10.33 -11.64 0.43
C GLU A 22 -10.18 -11.02 -0.97
N ALA A 23 -10.11 -9.69 -1.04
CA ALA A 23 -9.97 -8.95 -2.29
C ALA A 23 -8.52 -8.52 -2.57
N ARG A 24 -7.59 -8.70 -1.62
CA ARG A 24 -6.25 -8.10 -1.62
C ARG A 24 -6.27 -6.59 -1.88
N VAL A 25 -7.24 -5.92 -1.28
CA VAL A 25 -7.47 -4.48 -1.42
C VAL A 25 -7.19 -3.81 -0.09
N ILE A 26 -6.46 -2.69 -0.12
CA ILE A 26 -6.35 -1.79 1.02
C ILE A 26 -7.12 -0.52 0.66
N THR A 27 -7.93 -0.01 1.58
CA THR A 27 -8.56 1.29 1.44
C THR A 27 -8.00 2.25 2.49
N VAL A 28 -7.62 3.45 2.06
CA VAL A 28 -7.22 4.56 2.93
C VAL A 28 -8.30 5.61 2.89
N LEU A 29 -8.84 6.00 4.06
CA LEU A 29 -9.94 6.96 4.19
C LEU A 29 -11.19 6.64 3.36
N GLU A 30 -11.41 5.35 3.03
CA GLU A 30 -12.48 4.86 2.16
C GLU A 30 -12.52 5.49 0.74
N ARG A 31 -11.52 6.32 0.40
CA ARG A 31 -11.46 7.09 -0.85
C ARG A 31 -10.30 6.69 -1.75
N ILE A 32 -9.23 6.17 -1.16
CA ILE A 32 -8.04 5.74 -1.88
C ILE A 32 -8.02 4.22 -1.83
N ARG A 33 -7.92 3.58 -3.00
CA ARG A 33 -7.84 2.13 -3.12
C ARG A 33 -6.43 1.75 -3.53
N VAL A 34 -5.84 0.80 -2.85
CA VAL A 34 -4.52 0.24 -3.16
C VAL A 34 -4.71 -1.24 -3.43
N THR A 35 -4.14 -1.69 -4.55
CA THR A 35 -4.09 -3.10 -4.95
C THR A 35 -2.65 -3.46 -5.31
N GLU A 36 -2.40 -4.74 -5.58
CA GLU A 36 -1.10 -5.21 -6.11
C GLU A 36 -0.72 -4.53 -7.44
N ARG A 37 -1.70 -3.96 -8.16
CA ARG A 37 -1.49 -3.26 -9.44
C ARG A 37 -1.12 -1.78 -9.27
N GLY A 38 -1.37 -1.19 -8.10
CA GLY A 38 -1.11 0.23 -7.85
C GLY A 38 -2.17 0.91 -7.00
N VAL A 39 -2.11 2.25 -7.00
CA VAL A 39 -2.92 3.14 -6.16
C VAL A 39 -3.91 3.94 -7.02
N GLU A 40 -5.18 3.82 -6.69
CA GLU A 40 -6.29 4.55 -7.29
C GLU A 40 -6.78 5.63 -6.31
N GLY A 41 -6.77 6.89 -6.75
CA GLY A 41 -7.16 8.03 -5.94
C GLY A 41 -6.51 9.33 -6.41
N THR A 42 -7.01 10.44 -5.90
CA THR A 42 -6.54 11.80 -6.22
C THR A 42 -6.30 12.63 -4.95
N GLY A 43 -5.50 13.69 -5.09
CA GLY A 43 -5.16 14.59 -4.01
C GLY A 43 -3.89 14.20 -3.23
N PRO A 44 -3.48 15.05 -2.26
CA PRO A 44 -2.18 14.94 -1.61
C PRO A 44 -1.99 13.65 -0.82
N ILE A 45 -3.08 13.07 -0.30
CA ILE A 45 -3.04 11.79 0.41
C ILE A 45 -2.78 10.65 -0.58
N ALA A 46 -3.42 10.67 -1.76
CA ALA A 46 -3.18 9.66 -2.79
C ALA A 46 -1.74 9.70 -3.30
N ASP A 47 -1.18 10.90 -3.48
CA ASP A 47 0.24 11.07 -3.87
C ASP A 47 1.19 10.56 -2.79
N ARG A 48 0.85 10.76 -1.51
CA ARG A 48 1.63 10.21 -0.40
C ARG A 48 1.57 8.68 -0.37
N VAL A 49 0.38 8.10 -0.56
CA VAL A 49 0.20 6.64 -0.63
C VAL A 49 0.94 6.04 -1.84
N ARG A 50 0.88 6.70 -3.00
CA ARG A 50 1.68 6.33 -4.20
C ARG A 50 3.17 6.28 -3.90
N SER A 51 3.72 7.33 -3.30
CA SER A 51 5.14 7.37 -2.95
C SER A 51 5.57 6.25 -1.99
N ILE A 52 4.71 5.86 -1.05
CA ILE A 52 4.97 4.74 -0.12
C ILE A 52 4.87 3.40 -0.85
N PHE A 53 3.90 3.25 -1.75
CA PHE A 53 3.72 2.06 -2.58
C PHE A 53 4.92 1.83 -3.51
N ASP A 54 5.38 2.86 -4.22
CA ASP A 54 6.50 2.75 -5.15
C ASP A 54 7.77 2.27 -4.43
N LYS A 55 8.08 2.88 -3.28
CA LYS A 55 9.21 2.46 -2.42
C LYS A 55 9.06 1.01 -1.96
N PHE A 56 7.86 0.63 -1.52
CA PHE A 56 7.59 -0.74 -1.09
C PHE A 56 7.79 -1.75 -2.22
N VAL A 57 7.35 -1.43 -3.44
CA VAL A 57 7.52 -2.30 -4.61
C VAL A 57 9.00 -2.43 -4.98
N GLU A 58 9.77 -1.35 -4.92
CA GLU A 58 11.23 -1.41 -5.13
C GLU A 58 11.90 -2.30 -4.09
N GLU A 59 11.64 -2.09 -2.80
CA GLU A 59 12.17 -2.92 -1.71
C GLU A 59 11.76 -4.39 -1.85
N TRP A 60 10.51 -4.64 -2.27
CA TRP A 60 9.99 -6.00 -2.46
C TRP A 60 10.68 -6.70 -3.64
N LYS A 61 10.93 -6.00 -4.75
CA LYS A 61 11.69 -6.54 -5.89
C LYS A 61 13.13 -6.89 -5.51
N GLU A 62 13.78 -6.03 -4.72
CA GLU A 62 15.15 -6.28 -4.25
C GLU A 62 15.22 -7.49 -3.30
N LYS A 63 14.28 -7.60 -2.34
CA LYS A 63 14.18 -8.78 -1.45
C LYS A 63 13.94 -10.08 -2.22
N GLN A 64 13.12 -10.04 -3.28
CA GLN A 64 12.83 -11.22 -4.10
C GLN A 64 14.04 -11.67 -4.92
N LYS A 65 14.86 -10.72 -5.43
CA LYS A 65 16.12 -11.05 -6.12
C LYS A 65 17.19 -11.60 -5.18
N ALA A 66 17.26 -11.12 -3.95
CA ALA A 66 18.24 -11.60 -2.97
C ALA A 66 17.91 -13.00 -2.41
N SER A 67 16.68 -13.49 -2.64
CA SER A 67 16.19 -14.78 -2.15
C SER A 67 16.10 -15.85 -3.24
N ALA A 68 16.53 -15.53 -4.47
CA ALA A 68 16.55 -16.41 -5.65
C ALA A 68 18.00 -16.74 -6.06
#